data_AF-A0A396Z762-F1
#
_entry.id   AF-A0A396Z762-F1
#
_cell.length_a   1.000
_cell.length_b   1.000
_cell.length_c   1.000
_cell.angle_alpha   90.00
_cell.angle_beta   90.00
_cell.angle_gamma   90.00
#
_symmetry.space_group_name_H-M   'P 1'
#
loop_
_entity.id
_entity.type
_entity.pdbx_description
1 polymer ?
#
loop_
_entity_poly.entity_id
_entity_poly.type
_entity_poly.pdbx_seq_one_letter_code
_entity_poly.pdbx_strand_id
1 'polypeptide(L)'
;MTFRNTGFFICVFSLLFAFPLFTQTLPSTSDDKTLEEYKVKKNDSLTKIAKEVLNDPGKWKEFLKYNQIQNPSLIKEGMVLKVPSHLRKIVEPEAQPIASLEIFFGVVEYAMKTKEDGPSIWKSVSKNQILREGETLKTGNKSGASLAFLENETKVKIYEKSSFSVSKKGSPEIFLERGQLQADVKSSLLKNKKNATAQKLVINTPVAVVGVRGTKFYVGSEEDQRTDVGCFEGVVNVEGAGKGVDVKAGFGTYVEKGKPPVEPFPIPNKIQIDKEFQSK
;
A
#
# COMPACT_ATOMS: atom_id res chain seq x y z
N MET A 1 -1.88 93.72 -25.79
CA MET A 1 -3.09 94.52 -26.05
C MET A 1 -4.28 93.58 -26.19
N THR A 2 -5.40 94.04 -25.70
CA THR A 2 -6.68 93.40 -25.34
C THR A 2 -7.55 92.84 -26.48
N PHE A 3 -8.62 92.12 -26.06
CA PHE A 3 -9.90 91.73 -26.71
C PHE A 3 -9.99 90.32 -27.33
N ARG A 4 -11.11 89.58 -27.34
CA ARG A 4 -12.36 89.46 -26.54
C ARG A 4 -13.20 88.36 -27.25
N ASN A 5 -13.81 87.46 -26.48
CA ASN A 5 -15.16 86.87 -26.62
C ASN A 5 -15.66 86.00 -27.80
N THR A 6 -16.68 85.22 -27.39
CA THR A 6 -17.76 84.49 -28.09
C THR A 6 -17.39 83.08 -28.58
N GLY A 7 -18.10 82.00 -28.27
CA GLY A 7 -19.44 81.80 -27.70
C GLY A 7 -20.19 80.82 -28.61
N PHE A 8 -20.36 79.56 -28.21
CA PHE A 8 -21.09 78.56 -29.01
C PHE A 8 -22.14 77.85 -28.16
N PHE A 9 -23.37 77.85 -28.69
CA PHE A 9 -24.62 77.38 -28.09
C PHE A 9 -24.75 75.86 -28.23
N ILE A 10 -25.21 75.19 -27.17
CA ILE A 10 -25.39 73.74 -27.08
C ILE A 10 -26.84 73.39 -27.44
N CYS A 11 -27.04 72.54 -28.46
CA CYS A 11 -28.31 71.86 -28.73
C CYS A 11 -28.31 70.48 -28.07
N VAL A 12 -29.27 70.24 -27.18
CA VAL A 12 -29.52 68.95 -26.53
C VAL A 12 -30.42 68.11 -27.44
N PHE A 13 -29.89 66.97 -27.93
CA PHE A 13 -30.64 65.96 -28.68
C PHE A 13 -30.83 64.75 -27.76
N SER A 14 -32.06 64.49 -27.32
CA SER A 14 -32.39 63.33 -26.48
C SER A 14 -32.55 62.08 -27.35
N LEU A 15 -31.68 61.10 -27.14
CA LEU A 15 -31.69 59.81 -27.83
C LEU A 15 -31.98 58.71 -26.80
N LEU A 16 -33.15 58.07 -26.95
CA LEU A 16 -33.60 56.90 -26.21
C LEU A 16 -32.64 55.72 -26.47
N PHE A 17 -31.81 55.36 -25.47
CA PHE A 17 -31.06 54.11 -25.48
C PHE A 17 -31.85 53.02 -24.73
N ALA A 18 -32.38 52.06 -25.49
CA ALA A 18 -32.90 50.81 -24.96
C ALA A 18 -31.71 49.97 -24.43
N PHE A 19 -31.64 49.77 -23.11
CA PHE A 19 -30.70 48.84 -22.50
C PHE A 19 -31.17 47.40 -22.75
N PRO A 20 -30.40 46.54 -23.44
CA PRO A 20 -30.70 45.11 -23.45
C PRO A 20 -30.45 44.57 -22.04
N LEU A 21 -31.48 43.96 -21.44
CA LEU A 21 -31.33 43.12 -20.25
C LEU A 21 -30.37 41.98 -20.61
N PHE A 22 -29.12 42.09 -20.17
CA PHE A 22 -28.17 41.00 -20.23
C PHE A 22 -28.58 39.99 -19.16
N THR A 23 -29.36 38.98 -19.56
CA THR A 23 -29.58 37.79 -18.74
C THR A 23 -28.24 37.11 -18.54
N GLN A 24 -27.63 37.32 -17.37
CA GLN A 24 -26.47 36.55 -16.95
C GLN A 24 -26.94 35.12 -16.69
N THR A 25 -26.76 34.22 -17.67
CA THR A 25 -26.79 32.78 -17.41
C THR A 25 -25.60 32.46 -16.51
N LEU A 26 -25.87 32.23 -15.22
CA LEU A 26 -24.90 31.63 -14.32
C LEU A 26 -24.46 30.30 -14.94
N PRO A 27 -23.15 30.06 -15.14
CA PRO A 27 -22.67 28.76 -15.56
C PRO A 27 -23.01 27.77 -14.46
N SER A 28 -23.94 26.86 -14.73
CA SER A 28 -24.15 25.68 -13.92
C SER A 28 -22.90 24.83 -14.03
N THR A 29 -22.07 24.84 -12.99
CA THR A 29 -20.91 23.97 -12.83
C THR A 29 -21.41 22.53 -12.77
N SER A 30 -21.60 21.91 -13.92
CA SER A 30 -21.77 20.47 -14.04
C SER A 30 -20.41 19.83 -13.79
N ASP A 31 -20.11 19.56 -12.52
CA ASP A 31 -19.04 18.65 -12.11
C ASP A 31 -19.48 17.25 -12.60
N ASP A 32 -19.07 16.91 -13.82
CA ASP A 32 -19.32 15.64 -14.50
C ASP A 32 -18.52 14.53 -13.81
N LYS A 33 -19.01 14.12 -12.63
CA LYS A 33 -18.64 12.87 -11.98
C LYS A 33 -19.71 11.85 -12.33
N THR A 34 -19.37 10.96 -13.27
CA THR A 34 -20.04 9.67 -13.55
C THR A 34 -21.16 9.32 -12.56
N LEU A 35 -22.38 9.74 -12.89
CA LEU A 35 -23.57 9.52 -12.07
C LEU A 35 -24.07 8.10 -12.34
N GLU A 36 -23.61 7.14 -11.55
CA GLU A 36 -24.22 5.81 -11.56
C GLU A 36 -25.66 5.91 -11.04
N GLU A 37 -26.56 5.15 -11.65
CA GLU A 37 -27.98 5.10 -11.26
C GLU A 37 -28.30 3.75 -10.62
N TYR A 38 -29.07 3.76 -9.54
CA TYR A 38 -29.56 2.56 -8.87
C TYR A 38 -31.07 2.45 -9.00
N LYS A 39 -31.55 1.34 -9.57
CA LYS A 39 -32.98 1.03 -9.64
C LYS A 39 -33.40 0.24 -8.40
N VAL A 40 -34.31 0.81 -7.63
CA VAL A 40 -34.85 0.24 -6.39
C VAL A 40 -35.56 -1.08 -6.68
N LYS A 41 -35.18 -2.14 -5.97
CA LYS A 41 -35.73 -3.49 -6.08
C LYS A 41 -36.80 -3.73 -5.02
N LYS A 42 -37.56 -4.82 -5.20
CA LYS A 42 -38.56 -5.28 -4.22
C LYS A 42 -37.90 -5.58 -2.87
N ASN A 43 -38.46 -5.07 -1.77
CA ASN A 43 -37.96 -5.22 -0.38
C ASN A 43 -36.64 -4.49 -0.06
N ASP A 44 -36.23 -3.54 -0.90
CA ASP A 44 -35.13 -2.64 -0.58
C ASP A 44 -35.50 -1.70 0.57
N SER A 45 -34.50 -1.39 1.38
CA SER A 45 -34.55 -0.28 2.32
C SER A 45 -33.37 0.63 2.04
N LEU A 46 -33.50 1.90 2.39
CA LEU A 46 -32.43 2.89 2.23
C LEU A 46 -31.10 2.49 2.85
N THR A 47 -31.14 1.84 4.01
CA THR A 47 -29.94 1.32 4.68
C THR A 47 -29.29 0.19 3.86
N LYS A 48 -30.10 -0.68 3.24
CA LYS A 48 -29.60 -1.74 2.34
C LYS A 48 -29.02 -1.13 1.06
N ILE A 49 -29.71 -0.16 0.46
CA ILE A 49 -29.24 0.51 -0.75
C ILE A 49 -27.93 1.26 -0.44
N ALA A 50 -27.87 2.06 0.63
CA ALA A 50 -26.65 2.77 1.02
C ALA A 50 -25.49 1.80 1.34
N LYS A 51 -25.78 0.63 1.92
CA LYS A 51 -24.78 -0.43 2.08
C LYS A 51 -24.31 -0.99 0.73
N GLU A 52 -25.22 -1.22 -0.22
CA GLU A 52 -24.90 -1.78 -1.55
C GLU A 52 -24.14 -0.80 -2.43
N VAL A 53 -24.61 0.45 -2.52
CA VAL A 53 -24.10 1.44 -3.49
C VAL A 53 -23.09 2.42 -2.91
N LEU A 54 -23.15 2.71 -1.60
CA LEU A 54 -22.22 3.61 -0.92
C LEU A 54 -21.23 2.88 0.00
N ASN A 55 -21.36 1.56 0.18
CA ASN A 55 -20.59 0.76 1.13
C ASN A 55 -20.60 1.33 2.58
N ASP A 56 -21.66 2.05 2.92
CA ASP A 56 -21.86 2.65 4.24
C ASP A 56 -23.36 2.71 4.57
N PRO A 57 -23.87 1.81 5.43
CA PRO A 57 -25.27 1.82 5.80
C PRO A 57 -25.69 3.08 6.56
N GLY A 58 -24.75 3.83 7.16
CA GLY A 58 -25.03 5.05 7.93
C GLY A 58 -25.32 6.28 7.08
N LYS A 59 -24.84 6.31 5.82
CA LYS A 59 -24.98 7.44 4.89
C LYS A 59 -26.32 7.54 4.18
N TRP A 60 -27.30 6.72 4.56
CA TRP A 60 -28.62 6.71 3.93
C TRP A 60 -29.34 8.08 3.98
N LYS A 61 -29.10 8.89 5.02
CA LYS A 61 -29.66 10.25 5.15
C LYS A 61 -29.07 11.22 4.13
N GLU A 62 -27.76 11.17 3.94
CA GLU A 62 -27.05 11.98 2.95
C GLU A 62 -27.46 11.57 1.53
N PHE A 63 -27.64 10.26 1.33
CA PHE A 63 -28.11 9.70 0.06
C PHE A 63 -29.53 10.17 -0.32
N LEU A 64 -30.45 10.24 0.66
CA LEU A 64 -31.78 10.83 0.48
C LEU A 64 -31.72 12.31 0.12
N LYS A 65 -30.91 13.08 0.86
CA LYS A 65 -30.75 14.52 0.64
C LYS A 65 -30.21 14.81 -0.76
N TYR A 66 -29.26 14.00 -1.23
CA TYR A 66 -28.71 14.11 -2.58
C TYR A 66 -29.76 13.86 -3.66
N ASN A 67 -30.61 12.85 -3.44
CA ASN A 67 -31.71 12.51 -4.36
C ASN A 67 -32.97 13.37 -4.18
N GLN A 68 -32.93 14.39 -3.31
CA GLN A 68 -34.03 15.31 -3.02
C GLN A 68 -35.31 14.60 -2.52
N ILE A 69 -35.15 13.46 -1.84
CA ILE A 69 -36.27 12.69 -1.26
C ILE A 69 -36.42 13.07 0.21
N GLN A 70 -37.56 13.66 0.55
CA GLN A 70 -37.81 14.18 1.90
C GLN A 70 -38.16 13.10 2.92
N ASN A 71 -38.84 12.03 2.49
CA ASN A 71 -39.33 10.99 3.38
C ASN A 71 -38.83 9.60 2.93
N PRO A 72 -38.16 8.84 3.82
CA PRO A 72 -37.73 7.46 3.59
C PRO A 72 -38.80 6.52 3.01
N SER A 73 -40.06 6.69 3.44
CA SER A 73 -41.18 5.83 3.02
C SER A 73 -41.66 6.08 1.59
N LEU A 74 -41.13 7.10 0.90
CA LEU A 74 -41.50 7.43 -0.48
C LEU A 74 -40.74 6.60 -1.52
N ILE A 75 -39.72 5.85 -1.10
CA ILE A 75 -38.95 5.00 -2.01
C ILE A 75 -39.77 3.75 -2.34
N LYS A 76 -40.02 3.58 -3.64
CA LYS A 76 -40.82 2.49 -4.19
C LYS A 76 -40.01 1.69 -5.19
N GLU A 77 -40.37 0.42 -5.32
CA GLU A 77 -39.82 -0.47 -6.33
C GLU A 77 -39.90 0.18 -7.73
N GLY A 78 -38.81 0.09 -8.48
CA GLY A 78 -38.68 0.67 -9.82
C GLY A 78 -38.22 2.13 -9.86
N MET A 79 -38.16 2.84 -8.72
CA MET A 79 -37.60 4.19 -8.65
C MET A 79 -36.10 4.18 -8.97
N VAL A 80 -35.61 5.20 -9.67
CA VAL A 80 -34.20 5.37 -10.02
C VAL A 80 -33.57 6.43 -9.12
N LEU A 81 -32.49 6.07 -8.43
CA LEU A 81 -31.73 6.93 -7.53
C LEU A 81 -30.36 7.23 -8.13
N LYS A 82 -29.94 8.49 -8.09
CA LYS A 82 -28.60 8.93 -8.46
C LYS A 82 -27.62 8.56 -7.35
N VAL A 83 -26.53 7.88 -7.70
CA VAL A 83 -25.46 7.44 -6.81
C VAL A 83 -24.25 8.36 -6.95
N PRO A 84 -24.12 9.38 -6.10
CA PRO A 84 -22.94 10.23 -6.11
C PRO A 84 -21.70 9.45 -5.68
N SER A 85 -20.68 9.45 -6.53
CA SER A 85 -19.38 8.83 -6.23
C SER A 85 -18.72 9.39 -4.97
N HIS A 86 -18.93 10.68 -4.66
CA HIS A 86 -18.38 11.32 -3.46
C HIS A 86 -19.02 10.86 -2.14
N LEU A 87 -20.24 10.29 -2.16
CA LEU A 87 -20.84 9.73 -0.95
C LEU A 87 -20.40 8.29 -0.70
N ARG A 88 -19.88 7.59 -1.72
CA ARG A 88 -19.37 6.23 -1.54
C ARG A 88 -18.26 6.27 -0.52
N LYS A 89 -18.39 5.47 0.54
CA LYS A 89 -17.27 5.14 1.39
C LYS A 89 -16.30 4.37 0.51
N ILE A 90 -15.13 4.96 0.31
CA ILE A 90 -14.01 4.25 -0.27
C ILE A 90 -13.63 3.17 0.74
N VAL A 91 -14.17 1.99 0.54
CA VAL A 91 -13.66 0.77 1.14
C VAL A 91 -12.68 0.28 0.09
N GLU A 92 -11.41 0.67 0.21
CA GLU A 92 -10.41 -0.12 -0.49
C GLU A 92 -10.58 -1.56 -0.03
N PRO A 93 -10.46 -2.54 -0.94
CA PRO A 93 -10.37 -3.92 -0.53
C PRO A 93 -9.29 -3.97 0.55
N GLU A 94 -9.66 -4.38 1.77
CA GLU A 94 -8.68 -4.53 2.83
C GLU A 94 -7.57 -5.40 2.27
N ALA A 95 -6.36 -4.83 2.16
CA ALA A 95 -5.25 -5.53 1.55
C ALA A 95 -5.13 -6.90 2.21
N GLN A 96 -5.09 -7.95 1.38
CA GLN A 96 -5.13 -9.31 1.90
C GLN A 96 -3.99 -9.51 2.89
N PRO A 97 -4.22 -10.27 3.98
CA PRO A 97 -3.17 -10.56 4.93
C PRO A 97 -2.05 -11.34 4.22
N ILE A 98 -0.81 -10.85 4.33
CA ILE A 98 0.37 -11.45 3.69
C ILE A 98 1.11 -12.33 4.69
N ALA A 99 1.31 -11.81 5.90
CA ALA A 99 2.06 -12.49 6.95
C ALA A 99 1.40 -12.28 8.31
N SER A 100 1.73 -13.15 9.25
CA SER A 100 1.37 -13.02 10.66
C SER A 100 2.61 -13.07 11.53
N LEU A 101 2.69 -12.17 12.50
CA LEU A 101 3.69 -12.21 13.56
C LEU A 101 3.41 -13.37 14.52
N GLU A 102 4.23 -14.41 14.49
CA GLU A 102 4.10 -15.59 15.37
C GLU A 102 4.61 -15.28 16.78
N ILE A 103 5.85 -14.78 16.87
CA ILE A 103 6.57 -14.55 18.12
C ILE A 103 7.34 -13.23 18.00
N PHE A 104 7.41 -12.47 19.09
CA PHE A 104 8.33 -11.33 19.19
C PHE A 104 8.82 -11.17 20.62
N PHE A 105 9.96 -10.52 20.79
CA PHE A 105 10.51 -10.11 22.08
C PHE A 105 11.20 -8.75 21.95
N GLY A 106 11.32 -8.05 23.08
CA GLY A 106 11.88 -6.70 23.10
C GLY A 106 10.89 -5.65 22.56
N VAL A 107 11.43 -4.57 22.00
CA VAL A 107 10.67 -3.48 21.42
C VAL A 107 10.46 -3.77 19.93
N VAL A 108 9.21 -4.04 19.56
CA VAL A 108 8.80 -4.25 18.18
C VAL A 108 7.61 -3.34 17.88
N GLU A 109 7.76 -2.52 16.85
CA GLU A 109 6.78 -1.52 16.45
C GLU A 109 6.32 -1.79 15.03
N TYR A 110 5.02 -1.60 14.76
CA TYR A 110 4.45 -1.65 13.43
C TYR A 110 3.88 -0.30 13.03
N ALA A 111 3.91 -0.03 11.73
CA ALA A 111 3.26 1.11 11.12
C ALA A 111 2.39 0.63 9.95
N MET A 112 1.14 1.08 9.95
CA MET A 112 0.23 0.87 8.81
C MET A 112 0.64 1.79 7.67
N LYS A 113 0.41 1.35 6.44
CA LYS A 113 0.52 2.22 5.27
C LYS A 113 -0.55 3.32 5.34
N THR A 114 -0.15 4.56 5.57
CA THR A 114 -1.04 5.72 5.46
C THR A 114 -1.12 6.15 3.99
N LYS A 115 -2.31 6.59 3.53
CA LYS A 115 -2.49 7.10 2.16
C LYS A 115 -2.14 8.57 2.00
N GLU A 116 -2.13 9.29 3.10
CA GLU A 116 -1.62 10.66 3.16
C GLU A 116 -0.13 10.57 3.46
N ASP A 117 0.69 11.43 2.84
CA ASP A 117 2.12 11.66 3.12
C ASP A 117 2.39 12.15 4.57
N GLY A 118 1.44 11.91 5.47
CA GLY A 118 1.58 12.14 6.90
C GLY A 118 2.58 11.17 7.53
N PRO A 119 3.13 11.54 8.69
CA PRO A 119 4.10 10.72 9.40
C PRO A 119 3.49 9.37 9.78
N SER A 120 4.24 8.29 9.54
CA SER A 120 3.84 6.95 9.97
C SER A 120 3.68 6.90 11.49
N ILE A 121 2.48 6.52 11.95
CA ILE A 121 2.21 6.34 13.39
C ILE A 121 2.68 4.94 13.78
N TRP A 122 3.80 4.88 14.49
CA TRP A 122 4.36 3.65 15.04
C TRP A 122 3.59 3.23 16.29
N LYS A 123 3.22 1.95 16.35
CA LYS A 123 2.52 1.34 17.47
C LYS A 123 3.21 0.05 17.88
N SER A 124 3.20 -0.28 19.15
CA SER A 124 3.67 -1.59 19.61
C SER A 124 2.87 -2.71 18.96
N VAL A 125 3.56 -3.77 18.56
CA VAL A 125 2.91 -4.97 18.01
C VAL A 125 2.09 -5.72 19.07
N SER A 126 1.05 -6.41 18.61
CA SER A 126 0.30 -7.37 19.42
C SER A 126 0.62 -8.80 18.99
N LYS A 127 0.35 -9.78 19.87
CA LYS A 127 0.45 -11.20 19.51
C LYS A 127 -0.46 -11.49 18.31
N ASN A 128 0.02 -12.29 17.35
CA ASN A 128 -0.69 -12.59 16.10
C ASN A 128 -0.99 -11.35 15.23
N GLN A 129 -0.20 -10.28 15.35
CA GLN A 129 -0.32 -9.11 14.48
C GLN A 129 -0.29 -9.55 13.02
N ILE A 130 -1.33 -9.18 12.28
CA ILE A 130 -1.40 -9.40 10.84
C ILE A 130 -0.69 -8.27 10.12
N LEU A 131 0.09 -8.64 9.11
CA LEU A 131 0.72 -7.72 8.18
C LEU A 131 0.06 -7.80 6.82
N ARG A 132 -0.27 -6.64 6.28
CA ARG A 132 -0.80 -6.41 4.95
C ARG A 132 0.22 -5.71 4.06
N GLU A 133 -0.11 -5.61 2.79
CA GLU A 133 0.77 -4.99 1.79
C GLU A 133 1.19 -3.56 2.15
N GLY A 134 2.51 -3.34 2.18
CA GLY A 134 3.14 -2.06 2.47
C GLY A 134 3.15 -1.66 3.94
N GLU A 135 2.71 -2.54 4.85
CA GLU A 135 2.90 -2.33 6.28
C GLU A 135 4.35 -2.62 6.68
N THR A 136 4.85 -1.83 7.63
CA THR A 136 6.26 -1.85 8.04
C THR A 136 6.38 -2.27 9.50
N LEU A 137 7.42 -3.03 9.81
CA LEU A 137 7.82 -3.43 11.15
C LEU A 137 9.25 -2.98 11.44
N LYS A 138 9.49 -2.64 12.70
CA LYS A 138 10.80 -2.30 13.22
C LYS A 138 11.09 -3.07 14.50
N THR A 139 12.33 -3.53 14.63
CA THR A 139 12.86 -4.15 15.85
C THR A 139 13.90 -3.21 16.47
N GLY A 140 13.81 -2.99 17.78
CA GLY A 140 14.78 -2.22 18.55
C GLY A 140 16.04 -3.01 18.90
N ASN A 141 16.83 -2.49 19.85
CA ASN A 141 17.97 -3.20 20.43
C ASN A 141 17.47 -4.42 21.24
N LYS A 142 18.22 -5.53 21.22
CA LYS A 142 17.89 -6.78 21.92
C LYS A 142 16.45 -7.24 21.68
N SER A 143 15.98 -7.04 20.45
CA SER A 143 14.59 -7.29 20.04
C SER A 143 14.59 -8.20 18.82
N GLY A 144 13.54 -8.99 18.66
CA GLY A 144 13.44 -9.92 17.54
C GLY A 144 11.99 -10.27 17.25
N ALA A 145 11.74 -10.69 16.01
CA ALA A 145 10.41 -11.08 15.53
C ALA A 145 10.51 -12.34 14.67
N SER A 146 9.49 -13.19 14.73
CA SER A 146 9.30 -14.33 13.84
C SER A 146 7.97 -14.18 13.13
N LEU A 147 8.00 -14.18 11.81
CA LEU A 147 6.83 -14.04 10.96
C LEU A 147 6.59 -15.33 10.17
N ALA A 148 5.33 -15.64 9.93
CA ALA A 148 4.91 -16.68 9.01
C ALA A 148 4.15 -16.05 7.84
N PHE A 149 4.58 -16.34 6.62
CA PHE A 149 3.83 -15.99 5.41
C PHE A 149 2.65 -16.94 5.25
N LEU A 150 1.46 -16.38 5.04
CA LEU A 150 0.22 -17.15 5.03
C LEU A 150 0.05 -18.02 3.78
N GLU A 151 0.70 -17.67 2.68
CA GLU A 151 0.57 -18.36 1.39
C GLU A 151 1.43 -19.62 1.27
N ASN A 152 2.63 -19.61 1.88
CA ASN A 152 3.64 -20.65 1.68
C ASN A 152 4.24 -21.18 2.99
N GLU A 153 3.67 -20.80 4.14
CA GLU A 153 4.16 -21.15 5.49
C GLU A 153 5.65 -20.83 5.73
N THR A 154 6.24 -19.92 4.94
CA THR A 154 7.64 -19.56 5.12
C THR A 154 7.80 -18.83 6.44
N LYS A 155 8.75 -19.30 7.25
CA LYS A 155 9.08 -18.66 8.52
C LYS A 155 10.29 -17.76 8.34
N VAL A 156 10.15 -16.50 8.74
CA VAL A 156 11.19 -15.49 8.66
C VAL A 156 11.44 -14.94 10.06
N LYS A 157 12.66 -15.13 10.53
CA LYS A 157 13.18 -14.50 11.75
C LYS A 157 13.83 -13.18 11.38
N ILE A 158 13.46 -12.13 12.08
CA ILE A 158 14.01 -10.79 11.98
C ILE A 158 14.75 -10.50 13.27
N TYR A 159 16.00 -10.08 13.16
CA TYR A 159 16.86 -9.78 14.29
C TYR A 159 16.75 -8.32 14.73
N GLU A 160 17.50 -7.93 15.75
CA GLU A 160 17.49 -6.57 16.30
C GLU A 160 17.85 -5.50 15.27
N LYS A 161 17.46 -4.25 15.56
CA LYS A 161 17.78 -3.06 14.73
C LYS A 161 17.33 -3.17 13.27
N SER A 162 16.31 -3.95 12.99
CA SER A 162 15.81 -4.18 11.64
C SER A 162 14.62 -3.29 11.32
N SER A 163 14.49 -2.91 10.05
CA SER A 163 13.34 -2.20 9.48
C SER A 163 12.96 -2.91 8.19
N PHE A 164 11.73 -3.40 8.09
CA PHE A 164 11.28 -4.12 6.92
C PHE A 164 9.79 -3.91 6.65
N SER A 165 9.39 -4.04 5.38
CA SER A 165 7.99 -4.07 4.98
C SER A 165 7.68 -5.32 4.17
N VAL A 166 6.41 -5.71 4.15
CA VAL A 166 5.95 -6.87 3.37
C VAL A 166 5.12 -6.40 2.18
N SER A 167 5.27 -7.08 1.05
CA SER A 167 4.42 -6.84 -0.12
C SER A 167 4.21 -8.12 -0.92
N LYS A 168 3.33 -8.08 -1.92
CA LYS A 168 3.05 -9.23 -2.78
C LYS A 168 2.83 -8.77 -4.21
N LYS A 169 3.81 -9.03 -5.08
CA LYS A 169 3.72 -8.77 -6.53
C LYS A 169 3.89 -10.09 -7.28
N GLY A 170 2.83 -10.90 -7.28
CA GLY A 170 2.85 -12.27 -7.81
C GLY A 170 3.47 -13.27 -6.84
N SER A 171 4.57 -12.92 -6.17
CA SER A 171 5.17 -13.71 -5.08
C SER A 171 5.30 -12.89 -3.79
N PRO A 172 5.43 -13.54 -2.62
CA PRO A 172 5.71 -12.85 -1.36
C PRO A 172 7.06 -12.12 -1.41
N GLU A 173 7.07 -10.85 -1.03
CA GLU A 173 8.25 -10.02 -0.99
C GLU A 173 8.46 -9.38 0.38
N ILE A 174 9.71 -9.30 0.81
CA ILE A 174 10.14 -8.48 1.94
C ILE A 174 11.06 -7.40 1.40
N PHE A 175 10.77 -6.14 1.71
CA PHE A 175 11.75 -5.08 1.57
C PHE A 175 12.47 -4.91 2.91
N LEU A 176 13.73 -5.34 2.98
CA LEU A 176 14.59 -5.19 4.15
C LEU A 176 15.41 -3.90 3.97
N GLU A 177 14.95 -2.82 4.59
CA GLU A 177 15.62 -1.52 4.54
C GLU A 177 16.96 -1.58 5.27
N ARG A 178 16.95 -2.10 6.51
CA ARG A 178 18.14 -2.31 7.33
C ARG A 178 17.98 -3.47 8.28
N GLY A 179 19.10 -3.96 8.79
CA GLY A 179 19.16 -5.03 9.78
C GLY A 179 19.28 -6.39 9.11
N GLN A 180 18.75 -7.42 9.75
CA GLN A 180 19.12 -8.79 9.42
C GLN A 180 17.92 -9.72 9.52
N LEU A 181 17.85 -10.68 8.62
CA LEU A 181 16.84 -11.74 8.64
C LEU A 181 17.43 -13.10 8.30
N GLN A 182 16.76 -14.13 8.80
CA GLN A 182 16.96 -15.51 8.41
C GLN A 182 15.61 -16.09 8.04
N ALA A 183 15.53 -16.84 6.95
CA ALA A 183 14.30 -17.52 6.60
C ALA A 183 14.53 -18.99 6.26
N ASP A 184 13.54 -19.80 6.62
CA ASP A 184 13.42 -21.19 6.24
C ASP A 184 12.24 -21.32 5.27
N VAL A 185 12.57 -21.34 3.99
CA VAL A 185 11.58 -21.49 2.92
C VAL A 185 11.40 -22.97 2.68
N LYS A 186 10.28 -23.52 3.17
CA LYS A 186 9.91 -24.90 2.84
C LYS A 186 9.78 -25.02 1.33
N SER A 187 10.56 -25.92 0.72
CA SER A 187 10.37 -26.30 -0.67
C SER A 187 9.05 -27.07 -0.74
N SER A 188 7.99 -26.41 -1.22
CA SER A 188 6.66 -27.00 -1.22
C SER A 188 6.65 -28.28 -2.06
N LEU A 189 6.41 -29.40 -1.40
CA LEU A 189 6.17 -30.73 -1.96
C LEU A 189 4.77 -30.83 -2.60
N LEU A 190 4.14 -29.72 -2.99
CA LEU A 190 2.82 -29.74 -3.60
C LEU A 190 2.92 -30.21 -5.06
N LYS A 191 2.65 -31.51 -5.21
CA LYS A 191 2.39 -32.29 -6.43
C LYS A 191 1.23 -31.78 -7.32
N ASN A 192 0.92 -30.47 -7.36
CA ASN A 192 -0.09 -29.95 -8.28
C ASN A 192 0.55 -29.31 -9.52
N LYS A 193 0.66 -30.16 -10.54
CA LYS A 193 1.27 -29.99 -11.87
C LYS A 193 0.60 -28.92 -12.77
N LYS A 194 -0.11 -27.93 -12.22
CA LYS A 194 -0.74 -26.84 -13.00
C LYS A 194 -0.23 -25.42 -12.67
N ASN A 195 0.41 -25.21 -11.51
CA ASN A 195 1.01 -23.92 -11.11
C ASN A 195 2.39 -24.15 -10.45
N ALA A 196 3.28 -24.91 -11.10
CA ALA A 196 4.61 -25.27 -10.57
C ALA A 196 5.67 -24.14 -10.66
N THR A 197 5.23 -22.93 -11.01
CA THR A 197 6.02 -21.71 -11.08
C THR A 197 5.64 -20.79 -9.92
N ALA A 198 6.65 -20.31 -9.19
CA ALA A 198 6.63 -19.07 -8.40
C ALA A 198 6.20 -19.09 -6.91
N GLN A 199 6.46 -20.15 -6.15
CA GLN A 199 6.68 -19.99 -4.70
C GLN A 199 8.12 -19.51 -4.41
N LYS A 200 8.50 -18.38 -5.01
CA LYS A 200 9.80 -17.73 -4.82
C LYS A 200 9.62 -16.66 -3.74
N LEU A 201 10.31 -16.75 -2.61
CA LEU A 201 10.40 -15.60 -1.70
C LEU A 201 11.41 -14.63 -2.31
N VAL A 202 11.07 -13.35 -2.36
CA VAL A 202 11.99 -12.30 -2.81
C VAL A 202 12.29 -11.38 -1.64
N ILE A 203 13.58 -11.16 -1.36
CA ILE A 203 14.03 -10.13 -0.43
C ILE A 203 14.65 -9.01 -1.25
N ASN A 204 14.05 -7.84 -1.19
CA ASN A 204 14.59 -6.62 -1.76
C ASN A 204 15.36 -5.86 -0.68
N THR A 205 16.56 -5.40 -0.99
CA THR A 205 17.30 -4.45 -0.18
C THR A 205 17.56 -3.19 -1.02
N PRO A 206 18.07 -2.09 -0.45
CA PRO A 206 18.38 -0.90 -1.23
C PRO A 206 19.44 -1.11 -2.33
N VAL A 207 20.29 -2.15 -2.21
CA VAL A 207 21.40 -2.39 -3.17
C VAL A 207 21.30 -3.71 -3.94
N ALA A 208 20.41 -4.63 -3.54
CA ALA A 208 20.33 -5.96 -4.14
C ALA A 208 18.91 -6.54 -4.12
N VAL A 209 18.69 -7.53 -4.99
CA VAL A 209 17.50 -8.38 -5.03
C VAL A 209 17.92 -9.82 -4.77
N VAL A 210 17.32 -10.45 -3.77
CA VAL A 210 17.63 -11.83 -3.36
C VAL A 210 16.44 -12.72 -3.63
N GLY A 211 16.58 -13.60 -4.60
CA GLY A 211 15.56 -14.56 -5.00
C GLY A 211 15.78 -15.94 -4.39
N VAL A 212 14.80 -16.43 -3.63
CA VAL A 212 14.94 -17.67 -2.88
C VAL A 212 13.92 -18.72 -3.30
N ARG A 213 14.39 -19.94 -3.55
CA ARG A 213 13.55 -21.09 -3.86
C ARG A 213 13.95 -22.30 -3.00
N GLY A 214 13.14 -22.60 -1.97
CA GLY A 214 13.26 -23.82 -1.16
C GLY A 214 14.62 -23.93 -0.44
N THR A 215 14.93 -22.99 0.46
CA THR A 215 16.29 -22.75 0.94
C THR A 215 16.28 -22.14 2.34
N LYS A 216 17.26 -22.50 3.16
CA LYS A 216 17.62 -21.78 4.40
C LYS A 216 18.71 -20.77 4.12
N PHE A 217 18.45 -19.51 4.41
CA PHE A 217 19.36 -18.43 4.04
C PHE A 217 19.34 -17.29 5.06
N TYR A 218 20.34 -16.43 4.95
CA TYR A 218 20.52 -15.20 5.71
C TYR A 218 20.64 -14.02 4.75
N VAL A 219 20.05 -12.89 5.12
CA VAL A 219 20.26 -11.60 4.47
C VAL A 219 20.49 -10.54 5.53
N GLY A 220 21.58 -9.79 5.40
CA GLY A 220 21.84 -8.56 6.13
C GLY A 220 21.81 -7.37 5.18
N SER A 221 21.20 -6.26 5.59
CA SER A 221 21.19 -4.99 4.85
C SER A 221 21.77 -3.90 5.75
N GLU A 222 22.88 -3.31 5.32
CA GLU A 222 23.47 -2.11 5.90
C GLU A 222 22.97 -0.88 5.12
N GLU A 223 21.67 -0.62 5.24
CA GLU A 223 20.98 0.49 4.57
C GLU A 223 21.27 0.52 3.06
N ASP A 224 21.79 1.63 2.55
CA ASP A 224 22.09 1.83 1.14
C ASP A 224 23.54 1.49 0.76
N GLN A 225 24.32 0.92 1.68
CA GLN A 225 25.74 0.67 1.49
C GLN A 225 26.03 -0.75 0.99
N ARG A 226 25.47 -1.74 1.69
CA ARG A 226 25.85 -3.14 1.50
C ARG A 226 24.72 -4.11 1.83
N THR A 227 24.67 -5.22 1.11
CA THR A 227 23.84 -6.37 1.43
C THR A 227 24.68 -7.63 1.49
N ASP A 228 24.61 -8.35 2.59
CA ASP A 228 25.29 -9.62 2.81
C ASP A 228 24.28 -10.77 2.69
N VAL A 229 24.64 -11.82 1.94
CA VAL A 229 23.76 -12.98 1.71
C VAL A 229 24.52 -14.26 2.00
N GLY A 230 23.91 -15.15 2.77
CA GLY A 230 24.45 -16.48 3.06
C GLY A 230 23.44 -17.58 2.76
N CYS A 231 23.87 -18.64 2.08
CA CYS A 231 23.04 -19.80 1.78
C CYS A 231 23.49 -21.01 2.60
N PHE A 232 22.59 -21.57 3.41
CA PHE A 232 22.88 -22.74 4.26
C PHE A 232 22.36 -24.05 3.66
N GLU A 233 21.21 -24.01 2.98
CA GLU A 233 20.61 -25.17 2.31
C GLU A 233 19.98 -24.71 1.00
N GLY A 234 20.16 -25.44 -0.10
CA GLY A 234 19.59 -25.08 -1.40
C GLY A 234 20.44 -24.10 -2.20
N VAL A 235 19.78 -23.15 -2.89
CA VAL A 235 20.41 -22.16 -3.77
C VAL A 235 19.67 -20.82 -3.66
N VAL A 236 20.42 -19.74 -3.49
CA VAL A 236 19.92 -18.36 -3.50
C VAL A 236 20.46 -17.64 -4.72
N ASN A 237 19.58 -16.97 -5.47
CA ASN A 237 20.00 -16.08 -6.54
C ASN A 237 20.12 -14.66 -5.99
N VAL A 238 21.27 -14.02 -6.17
CA VAL A 238 21.53 -12.65 -5.70
C VAL A 238 21.82 -11.78 -6.92
N GLU A 239 21.08 -10.70 -7.08
CA GLU A 239 21.24 -9.74 -8.17
C GLU A 239 21.57 -8.36 -7.63
N GLY A 240 22.55 -7.70 -8.24
CA GLY A 240 22.99 -6.35 -7.91
C GLY A 240 23.61 -5.67 -9.13
N ALA A 241 23.34 -4.38 -9.32
CA ALA A 241 23.84 -3.61 -10.47
C ALA A 241 23.64 -4.29 -11.85
N GLY A 242 22.52 -4.99 -12.04
CA GLY A 242 22.16 -5.69 -13.28
C GLY A 242 22.93 -7.00 -13.55
N LYS A 243 23.68 -7.52 -12.57
CA LYS A 243 24.31 -8.84 -12.65
C LYS A 243 23.84 -9.73 -11.51
N GLY A 244 23.61 -11.00 -11.83
CA GLY A 244 23.18 -12.02 -10.88
C GLY A 244 24.26 -13.07 -10.64
N VAL A 245 24.26 -13.65 -9.43
CA VAL A 245 25.07 -14.80 -9.06
C VAL A 245 24.25 -15.81 -8.26
N ASP A 246 24.47 -17.09 -8.53
CA ASP A 246 23.86 -18.17 -7.75
C ASP A 246 24.79 -18.58 -6.60
N VAL A 247 24.29 -18.41 -5.38
CA VAL A 247 24.96 -18.76 -4.13
C VAL A 247 24.46 -20.12 -3.67
N LYS A 248 25.33 -21.12 -3.71
CA LYS A 248 25.03 -22.49 -3.26
C LYS A 248 25.15 -22.63 -1.74
N ALA A 249 24.53 -23.67 -1.19
CA ALA A 249 24.70 -24.04 0.21
C ALA A 249 26.17 -24.09 0.64
N GLY A 250 26.48 -23.49 1.79
CA GLY A 250 27.83 -23.35 2.33
C GLY A 250 28.59 -22.13 1.80
N PHE A 251 27.99 -21.33 0.92
CA PHE A 251 28.59 -20.11 0.38
C PHE A 251 27.77 -18.87 0.74
N GLY A 252 28.43 -17.72 0.68
CA GLY A 252 27.86 -16.40 0.79
C GLY A 252 28.42 -15.45 -0.25
N THR A 253 27.76 -14.32 -0.42
CA THR A 253 28.20 -13.20 -1.25
C THR A 253 27.81 -11.90 -0.56
N TYR A 254 28.35 -10.78 -1.03
CA TYR A 254 27.84 -9.47 -0.68
C TYR A 254 27.76 -8.58 -1.92
N VAL A 255 26.88 -7.58 -1.85
CA VAL A 255 26.66 -6.57 -2.88
C VAL A 255 26.89 -5.21 -2.24
N GLU A 256 27.77 -4.41 -2.83
CA GLU A 256 27.98 -3.01 -2.44
C GLU A 256 27.19 -2.07 -3.36
N LYS A 257 26.89 -0.87 -2.88
CA LYS A 257 26.17 0.15 -3.64
C LYS A 257 26.75 0.35 -5.05
N GLY A 258 25.91 0.09 -6.06
CA GLY A 258 26.25 0.27 -7.48
C GLY A 258 27.23 -0.77 -8.05
N LYS A 259 27.61 -1.80 -7.29
CA LYS A 259 28.49 -2.88 -7.74
C LYS A 259 27.72 -4.18 -7.93
N PRO A 260 28.19 -5.09 -8.81
CA PRO A 260 27.63 -6.42 -8.91
C PRO A 260 27.97 -7.27 -7.68
N PRO A 261 27.26 -8.38 -7.45
CA PRO A 261 27.60 -9.35 -6.41
C PRO A 261 29.03 -9.86 -6.57
N VAL A 262 29.73 -10.02 -5.44
CA VAL A 262 31.04 -10.66 -5.41
C VAL A 262 30.90 -12.16 -5.68
N GLU A 263 31.94 -12.79 -6.23
CA GLU A 263 31.95 -14.24 -6.41
C GLU A 263 31.71 -14.97 -5.08
N PRO A 264 30.88 -16.04 -5.05
CA PRO A 264 30.53 -16.69 -3.80
C PRO A 264 31.74 -17.26 -3.07
N PHE A 265 31.87 -16.94 -1.78
CA PHE A 265 32.93 -17.43 -0.90
C PHE A 265 32.36 -18.33 0.20
N PRO A 266 33.14 -19.30 0.71
CA PRO A 266 32.67 -20.22 1.74
C PRO A 266 32.33 -19.49 3.04
N ILE A 267 31.22 -19.87 3.66
CA ILE A 267 30.75 -19.33 4.95
C ILE A 267 30.64 -20.44 6.00
N PRO A 268 30.64 -20.10 7.30
CA PRO A 268 30.40 -21.08 8.34
C PRO A 268 29.03 -21.76 8.20
N ASN A 269 28.95 -23.05 8.53
CA ASN A 269 27.71 -23.84 8.45
C ASN A 269 26.63 -23.45 9.48
N LYS A 270 26.94 -22.55 10.43
CA LYS A 270 25.99 -22.04 11.44
C LYS A 270 26.14 -20.53 11.59
N ILE A 271 25.02 -19.84 11.59
CA ILE A 271 24.94 -18.43 11.99
C ILE A 271 25.21 -18.36 13.50
N GLN A 272 26.20 -17.56 13.93
CA GLN A 272 26.52 -17.40 15.36
C GLN A 272 25.52 -16.49 16.12
N ILE A 273 24.38 -16.17 15.51
CA ILE A 273 23.38 -15.21 16.03
C ILE A 273 22.22 -15.93 16.76
N ASP A 274 22.14 -17.26 16.67
CA ASP A 274 21.02 -18.06 17.20
C ASP A 274 20.88 -18.14 18.74
N LYS A 275 21.77 -17.51 19.51
CA LYS A 275 21.70 -17.57 20.99
C LYS A 275 20.47 -16.86 21.58
N GLU A 276 19.81 -15.97 20.84
CA GLU A 276 18.73 -15.16 21.41
C GLU A 276 17.33 -15.77 21.27
N PHE A 277 17.05 -16.51 20.18
CA PHE A 277 15.73 -17.14 19.96
C PHE A 277 15.56 -18.50 20.66
N GLN A 278 16.65 -19.13 21.12
CA GLN A 278 16.64 -20.48 21.72
C GLN A 278 16.45 -20.46 23.26
N SER A 279 16.36 -19.29 23.89
CA SER A 279 16.39 -19.17 25.35
C SER A 279 15.03 -18.96 26.03
N LYS A 280 13.91 -18.92 25.29
CA LYS A 280 12.58 -18.69 25.88
C LYS A 280 11.46 -19.42 25.15
#